data_AF-A0A7W3Y0G9-F1
#
_entry.id   AF-A0A7W3Y0G9-F1
#
_cell.length_a   1.000
_cell.length_b   1.000
_cell.length_c   1.000
_cell.angle_alpha   90.00
_cell.angle_beta   90.00
_cell.angle_gamma   90.00
#
_symmetry.space_group_name_H-M   'P 1'
#
loop_
_entity.id
_entity.type
_entity.pdbx_description
1 polymer ?
#
loop_
_entity_poly.entity_id
_entity_poly.type
_entity_poly.pdbx_seq_one_letter_code
_entity_poly.pdbx_strand_id
1 'polypeptide(L)'
;MSPIADTAAVASTAAGDARPTVAARALEVTVTAPVVSFRDPLYSGVQVTLPCPSPATVGGMLAAAAGGWDRVDEELGFAFTFRAGGTGVDLETYHPLEPGRGSAQPAPRNREFLADVTLCLWLWDDPELWRRRLRRPRWPLRLGRSQDLIGLTIAEDTVPLYETPGHLGAALAVHTPDLDPAAGRELRMPCAVTPERDATRWGTFRFDHTGRSRHPVPGSWSTADGRAVVPLPSPHPATVRRPGREAAG
;
A
#
# COMPACT_ATOMS: atom_id res chain seq x y z
N MET A 1 -9.47 74.78 -13.26
CA MET A 1 -8.86 73.63 -12.58
C MET A 1 -10.00 72.73 -12.11
N SER A 2 -10.34 71.73 -12.92
CA SER A 2 -11.35 70.71 -12.58
C SER A 2 -10.62 69.45 -12.12
N PRO A 3 -11.01 68.80 -11.02
CA PRO A 3 -10.51 67.47 -10.71
C PRO A 3 -11.40 66.41 -11.37
N ILE A 4 -10.74 65.49 -12.06
CA ILE A 4 -11.27 64.25 -12.60
C ILE A 4 -11.35 63.26 -11.44
N ALA A 5 -12.55 62.77 -11.10
CA ALA A 5 -12.72 61.69 -10.15
C ALA A 5 -12.65 60.35 -10.90
N ASP A 6 -11.49 59.71 -10.80
CA ASP A 6 -11.21 58.37 -11.27
C ASP A 6 -11.90 57.36 -10.34
N THR A 7 -13.00 56.77 -10.82
CA THR A 7 -13.73 55.72 -10.09
C THR A 7 -13.20 54.37 -10.55
N ALA A 8 -12.14 53.90 -9.89
CA ALA A 8 -11.67 52.54 -10.03
C ALA A 8 -12.69 51.57 -9.43
N ALA A 9 -13.41 50.87 -10.31
CA ALA A 9 -14.23 49.73 -9.95
C ALA A 9 -13.33 48.63 -9.37
N VAL A 10 -13.43 48.41 -8.05
CA VAL A 10 -12.84 47.24 -7.39
C VAL A 10 -13.65 46.03 -7.82
N ALA A 11 -13.11 45.27 -8.77
CA ALA A 11 -13.60 43.95 -9.11
C ALA A 11 -13.41 43.03 -7.89
N SER A 12 -14.51 42.77 -7.17
CA SER A 12 -14.59 41.71 -6.18
C SER A 12 -14.58 40.38 -6.92
N THR A 13 -13.40 39.78 -7.06
CA THR A 13 -13.29 38.34 -7.35
C THR A 13 -13.66 37.60 -6.08
N ALA A 14 -14.97 37.29 -5.95
CA ALA A 14 -15.45 36.23 -5.10
C ALA A 14 -14.90 34.89 -5.63
N ALA A 15 -13.64 34.59 -5.31
CA ALA A 15 -13.16 33.22 -5.27
C ALA A 15 -13.95 32.54 -4.16
N GLY A 16 -15.07 31.93 -4.54
CA GLY A 16 -15.91 31.19 -3.63
C GLY A 16 -15.05 30.19 -2.87
N ASP A 17 -15.13 30.24 -1.54
CA ASP A 17 -14.57 29.31 -0.59
C ASP A 17 -15.29 27.95 -0.73
N ALA A 18 -15.15 27.34 -1.91
CA ALA A 18 -15.74 26.07 -2.25
C ALA A 18 -15.01 25.02 -1.42
N ARG A 19 -15.60 24.65 -0.29
CA ARG A 19 -15.09 23.55 0.53
C ARG A 19 -14.91 22.33 -0.38
N PRO A 20 -13.74 21.67 -0.34
CA PRO A 20 -13.48 20.52 -1.16
C PRO A 20 -14.52 19.41 -0.87
N THR A 21 -15.07 18.81 -1.94
CA THR A 21 -16.03 17.71 -1.84
C THR A 21 -15.37 16.52 -1.17
N VAL A 22 -16.04 15.94 -0.16
CA VAL A 22 -15.57 14.73 0.51
C VAL A 22 -16.04 13.51 -0.29
N ALA A 23 -15.08 12.74 -0.81
CA ALA A 23 -15.31 11.50 -1.54
C ALA A 23 -15.74 10.36 -0.62
N ALA A 24 -15.07 10.24 0.53
CA ALA A 24 -15.25 9.14 1.46
C ALA A 24 -14.76 9.53 2.87
N ARG A 25 -15.11 8.71 3.86
CA ARG A 25 -14.49 8.72 5.18
C ARG A 25 -13.76 7.40 5.40
N ALA A 26 -12.51 7.45 5.83
CA ALA A 26 -11.68 6.27 6.00
C ALA A 26 -11.15 6.12 7.42
N LEU A 27 -10.97 4.89 7.87
CA LEU A 27 -10.11 4.57 8.99
C LEU A 27 -8.66 4.78 8.57
N GLU A 28 -7.95 5.67 9.24
CA GLU A 28 -6.51 5.83 9.09
C GLU A 28 -5.76 4.97 10.11
N VAL A 29 -4.78 4.21 9.64
CA VAL A 29 -3.98 3.29 10.45
C VAL A 29 -2.51 3.48 10.10
N THR A 30 -1.71 3.81 11.10
CA THR A 30 -0.25 3.83 10.99
C THR A 30 0.30 2.50 11.45
N VAL A 31 1.05 1.84 10.57
CA VAL A 31 1.79 0.62 10.80
C VAL A 31 3.26 0.95 10.86
N THR A 32 3.97 0.52 11.90
CA THR A 32 5.42 0.69 12.02
C THR A 32 6.12 -0.64 12.18
N ALA A 33 7.35 -0.75 11.68
CA ALA A 33 8.19 -1.91 11.96
C ALA A 33 9.67 -1.53 11.91
N PRO A 34 10.51 -2.12 12.77
CA PRO A 34 11.94 -1.85 12.75
C PRO A 34 12.60 -2.40 11.49
N VAL A 35 12.14 -3.56 11.02
CA VAL A 35 12.65 -4.25 9.84
C VAL A 35 11.50 -4.92 9.09
N VAL A 36 11.47 -4.78 7.77
CA VAL A 36 10.56 -5.51 6.87
C VAL A 36 11.29 -5.94 5.62
N SER A 37 10.72 -6.93 4.93
CA SER A 37 11.24 -7.36 3.64
C SER A 37 10.15 -7.88 2.73
N PHE A 38 10.20 -7.46 1.48
CA PHE A 38 9.17 -7.73 0.48
C PHE A 38 9.78 -8.52 -0.64
N ARG A 39 9.68 -9.84 -0.60
CA ARG A 39 10.21 -10.68 -1.67
C ARG A 39 9.67 -10.22 -3.01
N ASP A 40 10.56 -10.00 -3.98
CA ASP A 40 10.17 -9.86 -5.38
C ASP A 40 9.98 -11.26 -6.02
N PRO A 41 8.75 -11.67 -6.32
CA PRO A 41 8.49 -12.98 -6.92
C PRO A 41 9.03 -13.14 -8.35
N LEU A 42 9.41 -12.06 -9.04
CA LEU A 42 10.01 -12.12 -10.38
C LEU A 42 11.48 -12.58 -10.35
N TYR A 43 12.12 -12.58 -9.18
CA TYR A 43 13.50 -13.01 -8.99
C TYR A 43 13.55 -14.22 -8.05
N SER A 44 13.34 -15.43 -8.59
CA SER A 44 13.32 -16.67 -7.80
C SER A 44 14.70 -17.11 -7.29
N GLY A 45 15.78 -16.70 -7.96
CA GLY A 45 17.17 -17.06 -7.64
C GLY A 45 17.92 -16.07 -6.73
N VAL A 46 17.36 -14.88 -6.48
CA VAL A 46 17.99 -13.83 -5.65
C VAL A 46 16.96 -13.30 -4.66
N GLN A 47 17.34 -13.09 -3.40
CA GLN A 47 16.43 -12.57 -2.37
C GLN A 47 16.42 -11.04 -2.39
N VAL A 48 15.90 -10.48 -3.49
CA VAL A 48 15.69 -9.04 -3.66
C VAL A 48 14.47 -8.59 -2.88
N THR A 49 14.58 -7.46 -2.17
CA THR A 49 13.44 -6.79 -1.55
C THR A 49 12.86 -5.71 -2.46
N LEU A 50 11.54 -5.70 -2.65
CA LEU A 50 10.82 -4.58 -3.24
C LEU A 50 10.98 -3.33 -2.34
N PRO A 51 10.96 -2.12 -2.92
CA PRO A 51 11.14 -0.88 -2.16
C PRO A 51 9.90 -0.49 -1.34
N CYS A 52 8.77 -1.18 -1.52
CA CYS A 52 7.52 -1.02 -0.78
C CYS A 52 6.72 -2.33 -0.79
N PRO A 53 5.73 -2.54 0.11
CA PRO A 53 4.93 -3.75 0.09
C PRO A 53 4.05 -3.80 -1.14
N SER A 54 3.79 -5.01 -1.64
CA SER A 54 2.76 -5.21 -2.65
C SER A 54 1.35 -5.06 -2.04
N PRO A 55 0.31 -4.75 -2.85
CA PRO A 55 -1.08 -4.81 -2.39
C PRO A 55 -1.41 -6.18 -1.76
N ALA A 56 -0.91 -7.28 -2.32
CA ALA A 56 -1.10 -8.62 -1.75
C ALA A 56 -0.46 -8.77 -0.36
N THR A 57 0.68 -8.12 -0.11
CA THR A 57 1.35 -8.11 1.21
C THR A 57 0.48 -7.45 2.26
N VAL A 58 -0.06 -6.25 1.95
CA VAL A 58 -0.98 -5.53 2.85
C VAL A 58 -2.28 -6.31 3.04
N GLY A 59 -2.81 -6.89 1.97
CA GLY A 59 -3.98 -7.77 2.03
C GLY A 59 -3.78 -8.99 2.93
N GLY A 60 -2.61 -9.64 2.89
CA GLY A 60 -2.28 -10.74 3.79
C GLY A 60 -2.27 -10.32 5.27
N MET A 61 -1.76 -9.12 5.57
CA MET A 61 -1.82 -8.55 6.92
C MET A 61 -3.27 -8.28 7.35
N LEU A 62 -4.11 -7.74 6.47
CA LEU A 62 -5.53 -7.49 6.75
C LEU A 62 -6.33 -8.78 6.93
N ALA A 63 -6.06 -9.81 6.12
CA ALA A 63 -6.62 -11.14 6.29
C ALA A 63 -6.19 -11.77 7.62
N ALA A 64 -4.93 -11.57 8.04
CA ALA A 64 -4.45 -12.01 9.35
C ALA A 64 -5.20 -11.31 10.50
N ALA A 65 -5.48 -10.01 10.38
CA ALA A 65 -6.30 -9.28 11.35
C ALA A 65 -7.74 -9.82 11.40
N ALA A 66 -8.35 -10.04 10.23
CA ALA A 66 -9.72 -10.54 10.10
C ALA A 66 -9.88 -12.02 10.51
N GLY A 67 -8.81 -12.81 10.42
CA GLY A 67 -8.77 -14.22 10.76
C GLY A 67 -8.76 -15.18 9.57
N GLY A 68 -8.77 -14.67 8.35
CA GLY A 68 -8.82 -15.43 7.11
C GLY A 68 -9.40 -14.60 5.97
N TRP A 69 -9.16 -15.02 4.73
CA TRP A 69 -9.70 -14.37 3.53
C TRP A 69 -11.23 -14.48 3.45
N ASP A 70 -11.84 -15.53 4.02
CA ASP A 70 -13.29 -15.71 4.15
C ASP A 70 -13.99 -14.58 4.94
N ARG A 71 -13.21 -13.76 5.66
CA ARG A 71 -13.69 -12.62 6.44
C ARG A 71 -13.39 -11.27 5.79
N VAL A 72 -12.69 -11.24 4.67
CA VAL A 72 -12.33 -10.01 3.95
C VAL A 72 -13.25 -9.86 2.75
N ASP A 73 -13.78 -8.65 2.53
CA ASP A 73 -14.60 -8.36 1.36
C ASP A 73 -13.79 -8.56 0.07
N GLU A 74 -14.40 -9.15 -0.97
CA GLU A 74 -13.75 -9.34 -2.26
C GLU A 74 -13.45 -8.03 -2.96
N GLU A 75 -14.20 -6.97 -2.67
CA GLU A 75 -14.07 -5.63 -3.25
C GLU A 75 -13.33 -4.65 -2.33
N LEU A 76 -12.66 -5.15 -1.28
CA LEU A 76 -11.94 -4.34 -0.27
C LEU A 76 -11.21 -3.13 -0.89
N GLY A 77 -11.73 -1.95 -0.57
CA GLY A 77 -11.19 -0.65 -0.90
C GLY A 77 -10.19 -0.17 0.13
N PHE A 78 -8.96 0.05 -0.34
CA PHE A 78 -7.87 0.54 0.48
C PHE A 78 -6.83 1.27 -0.34
N ALA A 79 -6.01 2.05 0.36
CA ALA A 79 -4.86 2.75 -0.19
C ALA A 79 -3.79 2.85 0.88
N PHE A 80 -2.52 3.01 0.50
CA PHE A 80 -1.48 3.27 1.48
C PHE A 80 -0.35 4.16 0.96
N THR A 81 0.35 4.78 1.91
CA THR A 81 1.68 5.34 1.72
C THR A 81 2.70 4.49 2.47
N PHE A 82 3.93 4.43 1.97
CA PHE A 82 5.01 3.65 2.57
C PHE A 82 6.33 4.41 2.57
N ARG A 83 7.01 4.43 3.71
CA ARG A 83 8.37 4.98 3.87
C ARG A 83 9.26 4.00 4.60
N ALA A 84 10.53 4.01 4.25
CA ALA A 84 11.60 3.34 4.97
C ALA A 84 12.72 4.35 5.28
N GLY A 85 13.27 4.31 6.50
CA GLY A 85 14.40 5.14 6.91
C GLY A 85 15.75 4.65 6.36
N GLY A 86 15.85 3.38 5.97
CA GLY A 86 17.06 2.82 5.39
C GLY A 86 16.89 1.44 4.79
N THR A 87 17.98 0.88 4.28
CA THR A 87 18.07 -0.48 3.75
C THR A 87 19.29 -1.19 4.33
N GLY A 88 19.25 -2.51 4.34
CA GLY A 88 20.37 -3.32 4.81
C GLY A 88 20.33 -4.75 4.28
N VAL A 89 21.37 -5.52 4.60
CA VAL A 89 21.49 -6.93 4.27
C VAL A 89 21.80 -7.70 5.54
N ASP A 90 20.96 -8.69 5.84
CA ASP A 90 21.19 -9.67 6.89
C ASP A 90 21.81 -10.94 6.30
N LEU A 91 22.71 -11.59 7.03
CA LEU A 91 23.31 -12.87 6.66
C LEU A 91 22.60 -13.98 7.43
N GLU A 92 21.56 -14.56 6.83
CA GLU A 92 20.81 -15.66 7.43
C GLU A 92 21.43 -17.01 7.03
N THR A 93 21.81 -17.84 8.00
CA THR A 93 22.30 -19.20 7.74
C THR A 93 21.20 -20.22 7.99
N TYR A 94 20.81 -20.96 6.94
CA TYR A 94 19.84 -22.05 7.06
C TYR A 94 20.55 -23.36 7.35
N HIS A 95 19.97 -24.15 8.24
CA HIS A 95 20.39 -25.52 8.51
C HIS A 95 19.29 -26.46 7.99
N PRO A 96 19.38 -26.94 6.74
CA PRO A 96 18.35 -27.80 6.18
C PRO A 96 18.29 -29.12 6.96
N LEU A 97 17.08 -29.51 7.36
CA LEU A 97 16.81 -30.81 7.95
C LEU A 97 16.35 -31.73 6.81
N GLU A 98 17.21 -32.66 6.38
CA GLU A 98 16.82 -33.70 5.43
C GLU A 98 16.29 -34.93 6.18
N PRO A 99 15.03 -35.36 5.94
CA PRO A 99 14.51 -36.58 6.54
C PRO A 99 15.40 -37.78 6.17
N GLY A 100 16.01 -38.42 7.17
CA GLY A 100 16.83 -39.63 6.99
C GLY A 100 18.26 -39.42 6.47
N ARG A 101 18.71 -38.17 6.25
CA ARG A 101 20.06 -37.84 5.76
C ARG A 101 20.81 -36.83 6.64
N GLY A 102 20.78 -37.00 7.95
CA GLY A 102 21.55 -36.15 8.88
C GLY A 102 21.32 -34.64 8.71
N SER A 103 22.18 -33.80 9.29
CA SER A 103 22.15 -32.35 9.05
C SER A 103 22.84 -32.04 7.71
N ALA A 104 22.14 -31.38 6.78
CA ALA A 104 22.78 -30.84 5.58
C ALA A 104 23.77 -29.71 5.94
N GLN A 105 24.68 -29.40 5.02
CA GLN A 105 25.62 -28.29 5.23
C GLN A 105 24.86 -26.96 5.43
N PRO A 106 25.29 -26.10 6.38
CA PRO A 106 24.69 -24.78 6.55
C PRO A 106 24.77 -23.99 5.24
N ALA A 107 23.64 -23.39 4.84
CA ALA A 107 23.51 -22.61 3.63
C ALA A 107 23.34 -21.13 3.99
N PRO A 108 24.42 -20.32 4.00
CA PRO A 108 24.32 -18.89 4.21
C PRO A 108 23.58 -18.22 3.04
N ARG A 109 22.73 -17.23 3.33
CA ARG A 109 22.06 -16.40 2.32
C ARG A 109 22.01 -14.95 2.78
N ASN A 110 22.31 -14.07 1.83
CA ASN A 110 22.08 -12.65 2.00
C ASN A 110 20.60 -12.33 1.84
N ARG A 111 20.09 -11.53 2.76
CA ARG A 111 18.68 -11.17 2.90
C ARG A 111 18.55 -9.67 2.98
N GLU A 112 18.09 -9.06 1.89
CA GLU A 112 17.80 -7.62 1.91
C GLU A 112 16.60 -7.32 2.80
N PHE A 113 16.64 -6.15 3.44
CA PHE A 113 15.56 -5.61 4.27
C PHE A 113 15.49 -4.08 4.18
N LEU A 114 14.33 -3.55 4.55
CA LEU A 114 14.06 -2.12 4.76
C LEU A 114 13.95 -1.87 6.26
N ALA A 115 14.57 -0.79 6.74
CA ALA A 115 14.63 -0.44 8.15
C ALA A 115 13.78 0.80 8.47
N ASP A 116 13.32 0.88 9.71
CA ASP A 116 12.56 2.03 10.25
C ASP A 116 11.39 2.42 9.34
N VAL A 117 10.45 1.49 9.20
CA VAL A 117 9.38 1.64 8.21
C VAL A 117 8.11 2.18 8.83
N THR A 118 7.42 3.00 8.05
CA THR A 118 6.08 3.51 8.34
C THR A 118 5.19 3.30 7.13
N LEU A 119 4.07 2.62 7.32
CA LEU A 119 2.99 2.49 6.35
C LEU A 119 1.74 3.19 6.91
N CYS A 120 1.19 4.16 6.19
CA CYS A 120 -0.10 4.75 6.51
C CYS A 120 -1.15 4.14 5.59
N LEU A 121 -2.17 3.49 6.16
CA LEU A 121 -3.23 2.76 5.49
C LEU A 121 -4.56 3.48 5.67
N TRP A 122 -5.32 3.60 4.59
CA TRP A 122 -6.71 4.06 4.61
C TRP A 122 -7.64 2.92 4.19
N LEU A 123 -8.68 2.70 5.00
CA LEU A 123 -9.76 1.73 4.76
C LEU A 123 -11.10 2.45 4.83
N TRP A 124 -11.85 2.51 3.74
CA TRP A 124 -13.14 3.23 3.69
C TRP A 124 -14.36 2.30 3.70
N ASP A 125 -14.19 1.01 3.43
CA ASP A 125 -15.27 0.03 3.52
C ASP A 125 -15.38 -0.52 4.95
N ASP A 126 -16.50 -0.25 5.61
CA ASP A 126 -16.76 -0.57 7.03
C ASP A 126 -15.58 -0.24 7.98
N PRO A 127 -15.27 1.07 8.17
CA PRO A 127 -14.16 1.52 9.02
C PRO A 127 -14.21 0.97 10.46
N GLU A 128 -15.40 0.78 11.02
CA GLU A 128 -15.58 0.37 12.40
C GLU A 128 -15.35 -1.14 12.58
N LEU A 129 -15.72 -1.96 11.59
CA LEU A 129 -15.30 -3.36 11.55
C LEU A 129 -13.79 -3.51 11.51
N TRP A 130 -13.11 -2.77 10.64
CA TRP A 130 -11.65 -2.83 10.55
C TRP A 130 -10.96 -2.35 11.81
N ARG A 131 -11.48 -1.29 12.46
CA ARG A 131 -10.99 -0.84 13.77
C ARG A 131 -11.03 -1.97 14.80
N ARG A 132 -12.14 -2.70 14.91
CA ARG A 132 -12.26 -3.84 15.83
C ARG A 132 -11.26 -4.95 15.51
N ARG A 133 -11.13 -5.31 14.23
CA ARG A 133 -10.20 -6.35 13.75
C ARG A 133 -8.74 -6.00 14.03
N LEU A 134 -8.35 -4.75 13.82
CA LEU A 134 -6.97 -4.30 14.02
C LEU A 134 -6.62 -4.09 15.50
N ARG A 135 -7.59 -3.72 16.35
CA ARG A 135 -7.40 -3.68 17.82
C ARG A 135 -7.25 -5.06 18.44
N ARG A 136 -7.89 -6.08 17.87
CA ARG A 136 -7.85 -7.47 18.35
C ARG A 136 -7.66 -8.42 17.16
N PRO A 137 -6.46 -8.44 16.55
CA PRO A 137 -6.22 -9.28 15.39
C PRO A 137 -6.25 -10.76 15.80
N ARG A 138 -6.83 -11.59 14.95
CA ARG A 138 -6.92 -13.04 15.22
C ARG A 138 -5.55 -13.72 15.13
N TRP A 139 -4.65 -13.17 14.32
CA TRP A 139 -3.29 -13.66 14.12
C TRP A 139 -2.25 -12.57 14.37
N PRO A 140 -1.01 -12.91 14.77
CA PRO A 140 0.06 -11.92 14.87
C PRO A 140 0.26 -11.20 13.54
N LEU A 141 0.22 -9.87 13.58
CA LEU A 141 0.35 -9.05 12.39
C LEU A 141 1.81 -8.85 12.02
N ARG A 142 2.07 -8.90 10.72
CA ARG A 142 3.40 -8.92 10.12
C ARG A 142 3.35 -8.18 8.80
N LEU A 143 4.47 -7.61 8.39
CA LEU A 143 4.59 -6.93 7.11
C LEU A 143 5.81 -7.45 6.35
N GLY A 144 5.61 -8.50 5.54
CA GLY A 144 6.70 -9.20 4.85
C GLY A 144 6.89 -10.62 5.35
N ARG A 145 8.02 -10.90 6.04
CA ARG A 145 8.36 -12.25 6.52
C ARG A 145 7.67 -12.59 7.83
N SER A 146 7.79 -13.85 8.23
CA SER A 146 7.20 -14.36 9.47
C SER A 146 7.76 -13.73 10.74
N GLN A 147 8.99 -13.22 10.70
CA GLN A 147 9.64 -12.56 11.81
C GLN A 147 9.44 -11.03 11.85
N ASP A 148 8.89 -10.43 10.78
CA ASP A 148 8.77 -8.98 10.62
C ASP A 148 7.50 -8.48 11.35
N LEU A 149 7.54 -8.42 12.68
CA LEU A 149 6.44 -7.94 13.53
C LEU A 149 6.20 -6.44 13.36
N ILE A 150 4.95 -6.03 13.55
CA ILE A 150 4.53 -4.62 13.40
C ILE A 150 3.94 -4.03 14.68
N GLY A 151 4.07 -2.72 14.82
CA GLY A 151 3.27 -1.88 15.70
C GLY A 151 2.09 -1.25 14.94
N LEU A 152 1.01 -0.96 15.66
CA LEU A 152 -0.18 -0.30 15.11
C LEU A 152 -0.57 0.92 15.95
N THR A 153 -0.86 2.02 15.26
CA THR A 153 -1.60 3.17 15.79
C THR A 153 -2.82 3.39 14.93
N ILE A 154 -4.01 3.40 15.53
CA ILE A 154 -5.29 3.51 14.83
C ILE A 154 -5.92 4.85 15.19
N ALA A 155 -6.27 5.66 14.19
CA ALA A 155 -6.92 6.95 14.42
C ALA A 155 -8.24 6.77 15.18
N GLU A 156 -8.55 7.64 16.15
CA GLU A 156 -9.77 7.54 16.96
C GLU A 156 -11.04 7.73 16.12
N ASP A 157 -11.01 8.68 15.19
CA ASP A 157 -12.09 8.97 14.25
C ASP A 157 -11.72 8.57 12.82
N THR A 158 -12.72 8.56 11.93
CA THR A 158 -12.46 8.47 10.48
C THR A 158 -12.00 9.82 9.94
N VAL A 159 -11.09 9.81 8.97
CA VAL A 159 -10.59 11.00 8.28
C VAL A 159 -11.35 11.23 6.97
N PRO A 160 -11.65 12.48 6.58
CA PRO A 160 -12.22 12.76 5.27
C PRO A 160 -11.18 12.59 4.17
N LEU A 161 -11.59 12.00 3.06
CA LEU A 161 -10.85 11.93 1.80
C LEU A 161 -11.55 12.82 0.79
N TYR A 162 -10.81 13.70 0.11
CA TYR A 162 -11.38 14.72 -0.78
C TYR A 162 -11.30 14.31 -2.25
N GLU A 163 -12.29 14.70 -3.05
CA GLU A 163 -12.36 14.49 -4.51
C GLU A 163 -11.44 15.46 -5.27
N THR A 164 -10.18 15.52 -4.86
CA THR A 164 -9.14 16.31 -5.52
C THR A 164 -7.87 15.49 -5.63
N PRO A 165 -7.14 15.57 -6.76
CA PRO A 165 -5.87 14.88 -6.91
C PRO A 165 -4.89 15.25 -5.80
N GLY A 166 -4.35 14.25 -5.11
CA GLY A 166 -3.25 14.44 -4.17
C GLY A 166 -1.89 14.33 -4.85
N HIS A 167 -0.84 14.73 -4.13
CA HIS A 167 0.54 14.57 -4.55
C HIS A 167 1.03 13.16 -4.20
N LEU A 168 1.75 12.51 -5.12
CA LEU A 168 2.19 11.12 -4.96
C LEU A 168 2.94 10.91 -3.63
N GLY A 169 3.97 11.73 -3.35
CA GLY A 169 4.79 11.59 -2.15
C GLY A 169 5.28 10.15 -1.99
N ALA A 170 4.80 9.49 -0.93
CA ALA A 170 5.13 8.10 -0.60
C ALA A 170 3.98 7.12 -0.90
N ALA A 171 2.97 7.54 -1.68
CA ALA A 171 1.82 6.70 -2.05
C ALA A 171 2.22 5.67 -3.10
N LEU A 172 1.60 4.49 -3.03
CA LEU A 172 1.63 3.56 -4.14
C LEU A 172 0.53 3.94 -5.13
N ALA A 173 0.89 4.36 -6.35
CA ALA A 173 -0.07 4.71 -7.38
C ALA A 173 -0.19 3.60 -8.42
N VAL A 174 -1.42 3.27 -8.85
CA VAL A 174 -1.65 2.44 -10.03
C VAL A 174 -1.09 3.17 -11.25
N HIS A 175 -0.35 2.46 -12.10
CA HIS A 175 0.14 3.05 -13.35
C HIS A 175 -1.06 3.37 -14.27
N THR A 176 -1.14 4.62 -14.71
CA THR A 176 -2.07 5.08 -15.74
C THR A 176 -1.30 5.89 -16.79
N PRO A 177 -1.80 6.00 -18.03
CA PRO A 177 -1.17 6.83 -19.06
C PRO A 177 -1.03 8.30 -18.68
N ASP A 178 -1.94 8.81 -17.83
CA ASP A 178 -1.96 10.21 -17.38
C ASP A 178 -1.02 10.48 -16.19
N LEU A 179 -0.48 9.43 -15.56
CA LEU A 179 0.47 9.60 -14.47
C LEU A 179 1.87 9.89 -15.02
N ASP A 180 2.41 11.05 -14.64
CA ASP A 180 3.74 11.50 -15.06
C ASP A 180 4.81 10.41 -14.84
N PRO A 181 5.55 10.01 -15.89
CA PRO A 181 6.62 9.03 -15.75
C PRO A 181 7.72 9.42 -14.75
N ALA A 182 7.91 10.72 -14.51
CA ALA A 182 8.84 11.24 -13.51
C ALA A 182 8.32 11.14 -12.07
N ALA A 183 7.04 10.81 -11.87
CA ALA A 183 6.43 10.76 -10.53
C ALA A 183 7.07 9.70 -9.62
N GLY A 184 7.60 8.62 -10.18
CA GLY A 184 8.27 7.55 -9.43
C GLY A 184 8.67 6.38 -10.32
N ARG A 185 9.37 5.40 -9.74
CA ARG A 185 9.79 4.19 -10.45
C ARG A 185 8.60 3.29 -10.71
N GLU A 186 8.55 2.70 -11.90
CA GLU A 186 7.58 1.67 -12.22
C GLU A 186 7.94 0.33 -11.56
N LEU A 187 6.94 -0.30 -10.93
CA LEU A 187 7.05 -1.57 -10.22
C LEU A 187 5.93 -2.50 -10.68
N ARG A 188 6.28 -3.74 -11.04
CA ARG A 188 5.31 -4.81 -11.28
C ARG A 188 5.21 -5.68 -10.05
N MET A 189 4.05 -5.70 -9.40
CA MET A 189 3.87 -6.34 -8.10
C MET A 189 2.59 -7.19 -8.04
N PRO A 190 2.52 -8.20 -7.15
CA PRO A 190 1.29 -8.95 -6.90
C PRO A 190 0.18 -8.07 -6.31
N CYS A 191 -0.96 -8.01 -6.99
CA CYS A 191 -2.19 -7.48 -6.42
C CYS A 191 -2.85 -8.50 -5.50
N ALA A 192 -3.01 -9.74 -6.00
CA ALA A 192 -3.62 -10.85 -5.29
C ALA A 192 -2.95 -12.17 -5.69
N VAL A 193 -2.94 -13.14 -4.78
CA VAL A 193 -2.35 -14.47 -4.97
C VAL A 193 -3.35 -15.52 -4.49
N THR A 194 -3.52 -16.61 -5.23
CA THR A 194 -4.39 -17.72 -4.81
C THR A 194 -3.84 -18.39 -3.54
N PRO A 195 -4.70 -19.03 -2.71
CA PRO A 195 -4.24 -19.74 -1.52
C PRO A 195 -3.24 -20.85 -1.83
N GLU A 196 -3.45 -21.56 -2.96
CA GLU A 196 -2.55 -22.61 -3.45
C GLU A 196 -1.25 -22.05 -4.05
N ARG A 197 -1.16 -20.72 -4.24
CA ARG A 197 -0.02 -20.01 -4.83
C ARG A 197 0.30 -20.43 -6.27
N ASP A 198 -0.67 -20.98 -6.97
CA ASP A 198 -0.58 -21.42 -8.37
C ASP A 198 -0.93 -20.30 -9.38
N ALA A 199 -1.58 -19.23 -8.94
CA ALA A 199 -1.92 -18.08 -9.77
C ALA A 199 -1.74 -16.75 -9.02
N THR A 200 -1.33 -15.72 -9.76
CA THR A 200 -1.11 -14.36 -9.24
C THR A 200 -1.73 -13.35 -10.20
N ARG A 201 -2.53 -12.43 -9.66
CA ARG A 201 -2.95 -11.22 -10.36
C ARG A 201 -1.89 -10.16 -10.16
N TRP A 202 -1.27 -9.73 -11.25
CA TRP A 202 -0.23 -8.71 -11.24
C TRP A 202 -0.81 -7.32 -11.54
N GLY A 203 -0.20 -6.29 -10.96
CA GLY A 203 -0.44 -4.89 -11.29
C GLY A 203 0.86 -4.17 -11.58
N THR A 204 0.74 -3.07 -12.32
CA THR A 204 1.83 -2.13 -12.57
C THR A 204 1.56 -0.86 -11.77
N PHE A 205 2.56 -0.40 -11.04
CA PHE A 205 2.44 0.71 -10.11
C PHE A 205 3.60 1.69 -10.29
N ARG A 206 3.42 2.91 -9.81
CA ARG A 206 4.51 3.87 -9.60
C ARG A 206 4.69 4.17 -8.12
N PHE A 207 5.95 4.22 -7.71
CA PHE A 207 6.34 4.52 -6.34
C PHE A 207 7.63 5.33 -6.32
N ASP A 208 7.65 6.40 -5.54
CA ASP A 208 8.85 7.16 -5.22
C ASP A 208 9.37 6.75 -3.84
N HIS A 209 10.45 5.97 -3.84
CA HIS A 209 11.11 5.50 -2.62
C HIS A 209 11.66 6.63 -1.73
N THR A 210 11.89 7.82 -2.29
CA THR A 210 12.31 8.98 -1.48
C THR A 210 11.14 9.62 -0.73
N GLY A 211 9.91 9.37 -1.19
CA GLY A 211 8.68 9.91 -0.63
C GLY A 211 8.52 11.43 -0.82
N ARG A 212 9.24 12.02 -1.79
CA ARG A 212 9.34 13.49 -2.01
C ARG A 212 8.62 13.95 -3.27
N SER A 213 8.14 13.03 -4.10
CA SER A 213 7.41 13.32 -5.33
C SER A 213 6.25 14.28 -5.08
N ARG A 214 6.25 15.40 -5.81
CA ARG A 214 5.17 16.40 -5.81
C ARG A 214 4.34 16.33 -7.08
N HIS A 215 4.42 15.23 -7.82
CA HIS A 215 3.58 15.06 -9.01
C HIS A 215 2.15 14.76 -8.55
N PRO A 216 1.13 15.47 -9.08
CA PRO A 216 -0.26 15.14 -8.81
C PRO A 216 -0.57 13.76 -9.40
N VAL A 217 -1.45 13.01 -8.74
CA VAL A 217 -1.91 11.70 -9.22
C VAL A 217 -3.35 11.84 -9.71
N PRO A 218 -3.60 11.92 -11.03
CA PRO A 218 -4.94 12.01 -11.59
C PRO A 218 -5.82 10.84 -11.12
N GLY A 219 -7.08 11.12 -10.79
CA GLY A 219 -8.04 10.11 -10.31
C GLY A 219 -7.80 9.61 -8.88
N SER A 220 -6.82 10.15 -8.15
CA SER A 220 -6.68 9.92 -6.71
C SER A 220 -7.64 10.80 -5.90
N TRP A 221 -7.91 10.38 -4.67
CA TRP A 221 -8.39 11.28 -3.63
C TRP A 221 -7.22 11.94 -2.92
N SER A 222 -7.50 12.91 -2.06
CA SER A 222 -6.48 13.52 -1.21
C SER A 222 -6.87 13.53 0.26
N THR A 223 -5.86 13.48 1.13
CA THR A 223 -5.99 13.84 2.55
C THR A 223 -6.07 15.36 2.72
N ALA A 224 -6.40 15.83 3.92
CA ALA A 224 -6.42 17.26 4.23
C ALA A 224 -5.07 17.97 4.00
N ASP A 225 -3.96 17.24 4.12
CA ASP A 225 -2.60 17.75 3.85
C ASP A 225 -2.14 17.49 2.40
N GLY A 226 -3.05 17.08 1.51
CA GLY A 226 -2.81 16.98 0.08
C GLY A 226 -2.00 15.77 -0.38
N ARG A 227 -1.92 14.70 0.44
CA ARG A 227 -1.30 13.42 0.04
C ARG A 227 -2.26 12.63 -0.83
N ALA A 228 -1.75 12.00 -1.88
CA ALA A 228 -2.55 11.11 -2.70
C ALA A 228 -3.01 9.87 -1.91
N VAL A 229 -4.31 9.62 -1.97
CA VAL A 229 -4.95 8.38 -1.55
C VAL A 229 -5.45 7.70 -2.81
N VAL A 230 -4.67 6.75 -3.30
CA VAL A 230 -4.92 6.08 -4.58
C VAL A 230 -5.61 4.74 -4.31
N PRO A 231 -6.88 4.55 -4.73
CA PRO A 231 -7.54 3.25 -4.61
C PRO A 231 -6.74 2.15 -5.30
N LEU A 232 -6.35 1.14 -4.51
CA LEU A 232 -5.59 0.00 -4.99
C LEU A 232 -6.51 -1.15 -5.39
N PRO A 233 -6.10 -2.01 -6.35
CA PRO A 233 -6.85 -3.21 -6.67
C PRO A 233 -7.01 -4.10 -5.45
N SER A 234 -8.22 -4.63 -5.23
CA SER A 234 -8.50 -5.54 -4.11
C SER A 234 -7.47 -6.67 -4.01
N PRO A 235 -6.95 -6.98 -2.82
CA PRO A 235 -5.94 -8.02 -2.68
C PRO A 235 -6.57 -9.41 -2.52
N HIS A 236 -7.91 -9.52 -2.56
CA HIS A 236 -8.62 -10.75 -2.27
C HIS A 236 -8.33 -11.84 -3.32
N PRO A 237 -8.03 -13.09 -2.91
CA PRO A 237 -7.69 -14.18 -3.83
C PRO A 237 -8.77 -14.52 -4.85
N ALA A 238 -10.05 -14.27 -4.56
CA ALA A 238 -11.16 -14.48 -5.50
C ALA A 238 -11.06 -13.59 -6.75
N THR A 239 -10.32 -12.47 -6.67
CA THR A 239 -10.09 -11.58 -7.82
C THR A 239 -9.07 -12.13 -8.83
N VAL A 240 -8.39 -13.24 -8.50
CA VAL A 240 -7.41 -13.86 -9.38
C VAL A 240 -8.11 -14.75 -10.41
N ARG A 241 -8.02 -14.38 -11.69
CA ARG A 241 -8.44 -15.24 -12.78
C ARG A 241 -7.48 -16.42 -12.90
N ARG A 242 -7.98 -17.65 -12.71
CA ARG A 242 -7.22 -18.87 -13.01
C ARG A 242 -7.31 -19.14 -14.51
N PRO A 243 -6.19 -19.40 -15.21
CA PRO A 243 -6.27 -20.00 -16.54
C PRO A 243 -7.02 -21.34 -16.39
N GLY A 244 -7.99 -21.57 -17.27
CA GLY A 244 -9.03 -22.59 -17.08
C GLY A 244 -8.49 -23.99 -16.77
N ARG A 245 -9.08 -24.63 -15.76
CA ARG A 245 -9.51 -26.02 -15.94
C ARG A 245 -10.54 -25.97 -17.05
N GLU A 246 -10.13 -26.19 -18.30
CA GLU A 246 -11.10 -26.62 -19.31
C GLU A 246 -11.79 -27.87 -18.75
N ALA A 247 -13.11 -27.86 -18.85
CA ALA A 247 -13.94 -28.98 -18.48
C ALA A 247 -13.45 -30.23 -19.22
N ALA A 248 -12.87 -31.17 -18.49
CA ALA A 248 -12.83 -32.56 -18.92
C ALA A 248 -14.28 -33.05 -18.86
N GLY A 249 -14.99 -32.85 -19.97
CA GLY A 249 -16.18 -33.63 -20.33
C GLY A 249 -15.79 -35.03 -20.78
#